data_AF-A0A1Q6DPX1-F1
#
_entry.id   AF-A0A1Q6DPX1-F1
#
_cell.length_a   1.000
_cell.length_b   1.000
_cell.length_c   1.000
_cell.angle_alpha   90.00
_cell.angle_beta   90.00
_cell.angle_gamma   90.00
#
_symmetry.space_group_name_H-M   'P 1'
#
loop_
_entity.id
_entity.type
_entity.pdbx_description
1 polymer ?
#
loop_
_entity_poly.entity_id
_entity_poly.type
_entity_poly.pdbx_seq_one_letter_code
_entity_poly.pdbx_strand_id
1 'polypeptide(L)'
;MKHALDIDALLAPLTGDNPAGDDLRYSPVYDAIKEARRADDTLDRGDWQRELKSSDWEAVIKLSLTALATQTKDLQIAVWLTEALTKTDGFSGFAGGTRIITGLLKNFWETLYPAIDDGDLDYRCGPLEFANDKISLSLRDIPLTDPGVSEGYTLVSWKEAQQVSQASSQAREALISEGKTTMEQFEAAVRKSSVLFYENLHATIQDCLLAFKELDETVDAAFGREAPRLSEISSVLEETANHVARFVKDKGGNLSGSKKAEEAQPSGETPAAPVAEPDSAALARETRSGDASPAAGRPVAAAQTISRRMTADFAPDAYQVLRFLGSGGKQDLLWQEALERLQGEGLESALEMLLGATRSAQSNRDETNCRLLMVKICLRAGRSDLAWPIAEELYKLVTDLQLERWESPVWIAEIYGSLYECLSGEDAAEEDKNRANQLLVKICTLDITLAMKYAG
;
A
#
# COMPACT_ATOMS: atom_id res chain seq x y z
N MET A 1 14.01 -18.54 6.00
CA MET A 1 13.07 -17.94 6.97
C MET A 1 13.63 -18.14 8.37
N LYS A 2 13.73 -17.07 9.15
CA LYS A 2 14.22 -17.05 10.54
C LYS A 2 13.09 -17.45 11.50
N HIS A 3 11.86 -17.08 11.18
CA HIS A 3 10.66 -17.36 11.96
C HIS A 3 9.89 -18.54 11.36
N ALA A 4 9.76 -19.66 12.07
CA ALA A 4 8.86 -20.73 11.63
C ALA A 4 7.40 -20.32 11.91
N LEU A 5 6.56 -20.34 10.89
CA LEU A 5 5.13 -20.00 10.99
C LEU A 5 4.30 -21.28 10.98
N ASP A 6 3.49 -21.49 12.01
CA ASP A 6 2.43 -22.49 12.01
C ASP A 6 1.15 -21.86 11.45
N ILE A 7 1.06 -21.82 10.11
CA ILE A 7 -0.04 -21.16 9.40
C ILE A 7 -1.38 -21.84 9.74
N ASP A 8 -1.39 -23.16 9.85
CA ASP A 8 -2.60 -23.92 10.16
C ASP A 8 -3.12 -23.56 11.56
N ALA A 9 -2.24 -23.43 12.55
CA ALA A 9 -2.64 -22.97 13.89
C ALA A 9 -3.15 -21.53 13.89
N LEU A 10 -2.54 -20.62 13.12
CA LEU A 10 -3.00 -19.23 13.00
C LEU A 10 -4.36 -19.12 12.32
N LEU A 11 -4.69 -20.04 11.41
CA LEU A 11 -5.96 -20.08 10.68
C LEU A 11 -7.00 -21.00 11.35
N ALA A 12 -6.67 -21.62 12.48
CA ALA A 12 -7.65 -22.36 13.27
C ALA A 12 -8.67 -21.39 13.89
N PRO A 13 -9.98 -21.73 13.89
CA PRO A 13 -11.00 -20.95 14.58
C PRO A 13 -10.68 -20.78 16.06
N LEU A 14 -10.94 -19.58 16.59
CA LEU A 14 -10.80 -19.31 18.02
C LEU A 14 -11.94 -19.95 18.81
N THR A 15 -11.68 -20.27 20.08
CA THR A 15 -12.68 -20.84 20.97
C THR A 15 -13.70 -19.79 21.38
N GLY A 16 -14.99 -20.12 21.32
CA GLY A 16 -16.09 -19.23 21.73
C GLY A 16 -17.19 -19.19 20.68
N ASP A 17 -18.10 -18.24 20.81
CA ASP A 17 -19.24 -18.08 19.89
C ASP A 17 -18.82 -17.39 18.58
N ASN A 18 -17.76 -16.56 18.60
CA ASN A 18 -17.19 -15.95 17.40
C ASN A 18 -15.89 -16.65 17.00
N PRO A 19 -15.82 -17.36 15.85
CA PRO A 19 -14.60 -18.03 15.38
C PRO A 19 -13.45 -17.05 15.08
N ALA A 20 -13.77 -15.76 14.87
CA ALA A 20 -12.79 -14.69 14.70
C ALA A 20 -12.33 -14.03 16.02
N GLY A 21 -12.89 -14.41 17.17
CA GLY A 21 -12.55 -13.80 18.46
C GLY A 21 -13.08 -12.37 18.62
N ASP A 22 -12.28 -11.50 19.21
CA ASP A 22 -12.67 -10.13 19.56
C ASP A 22 -12.06 -9.06 18.64
N ASP A 23 -12.74 -7.92 18.48
CA ASP A 23 -12.16 -6.73 17.84
C ASP A 23 -11.11 -6.10 18.77
N LEU A 24 -9.85 -6.07 18.32
CA LEU A 24 -8.75 -5.55 19.10
C LEU A 24 -8.41 -4.08 18.80
N ARG A 25 -9.11 -3.39 17.91
CA ARG A 25 -8.76 -2.04 17.43
C ARG A 25 -8.51 -1.01 18.54
N TYR A 26 -9.19 -1.13 19.67
CA TYR A 26 -9.05 -0.25 20.84
C TYR A 26 -8.42 -0.94 22.06
N SER A 27 -7.76 -2.09 21.85
CA SER A 27 -7.12 -2.86 22.89
C SER A 27 -5.66 -2.42 23.11
N PRO A 28 -5.11 -2.61 24.32
CA PRO A 28 -3.69 -2.39 24.57
C PRO A 28 -2.75 -3.23 23.70
N VAL A 29 -3.21 -4.39 23.20
CA VAL A 29 -2.42 -5.26 22.32
C VAL A 29 -2.21 -4.60 20.97
N TYR A 30 -3.26 -4.03 20.40
CA TYR A 30 -3.21 -3.32 19.12
C TYR A 30 -2.32 -2.07 19.21
N ASP A 31 -2.47 -1.29 20.28
CA ASP A 31 -1.61 -0.14 20.56
C ASP A 31 -0.15 -0.54 20.76
N ALA A 32 0.12 -1.66 21.43
CA ALA A 32 1.48 -2.18 21.61
C ALA A 32 2.12 -2.60 20.28
N ILE A 33 1.37 -3.23 19.37
CA ILE A 33 1.86 -3.55 18.02
C ILE A 33 2.17 -2.27 17.25
N LYS A 34 1.25 -1.31 17.27
CA LYS A 34 1.42 -0.01 16.59
C LYS A 34 2.63 0.76 17.13
N GLU A 35 2.82 0.79 18.44
CA GLU A 35 3.95 1.45 19.07
C GLU A 35 5.26 0.70 18.76
N ALA A 36 5.28 -0.63 18.75
CA ALA A 36 6.46 -1.41 18.35
C ALA A 36 6.87 -1.15 16.88
N ARG A 37 5.89 -0.93 15.98
CA ARG A 37 6.14 -0.55 14.58
C ARG A 37 6.67 0.87 14.41
N ARG A 38 6.41 1.78 15.36
CA ARG A 38 6.77 3.20 15.24
C ARG A 38 8.28 3.38 15.18
N ALA A 39 8.73 4.09 14.16
CA ALA A 39 10.08 4.64 14.09
C ALA A 39 10.01 6.17 14.13
N ASP A 40 11.02 6.79 14.75
CA ASP A 40 11.22 8.23 14.72
C ASP A 40 11.87 8.64 13.39
N ASP A 41 11.47 9.80 12.87
CA ASP A 41 12.02 10.37 11.64
C ASP A 41 13.46 10.86 11.87
N THR A 42 14.34 10.61 10.89
CA THR A 42 15.78 10.93 10.96
C THR A 42 16.12 12.35 10.50
N LEU A 43 15.13 13.14 10.08
CA LEU A 43 15.35 14.54 9.66
C LEU A 43 15.86 15.42 10.80
N ASP A 44 16.82 16.28 10.45
CA ASP A 44 17.68 17.12 11.30
C ASP A 44 16.90 17.91 12.37
N ARG A 45 16.93 17.42 13.61
CA ARG A 45 16.41 18.10 14.81
C ARG A 45 17.62 18.44 15.67
N GLY A 46 18.09 19.69 15.58
CA GLY A 46 19.28 20.15 16.30
C GLY A 46 19.30 19.81 17.79
N ASP A 47 20.51 19.65 18.36
CA ASP A 47 20.97 19.50 19.76
C ASP A 47 20.11 18.84 20.88
N TRP A 48 18.89 18.40 20.62
CA TRP A 48 18.10 17.61 21.57
C TRP A 48 18.32 16.13 21.32
N GLN A 49 19.40 15.60 21.90
CA GLN A 49 19.73 14.17 21.91
C GLN A 49 18.65 13.36 22.65
N ARG A 50 17.62 12.90 21.93
CA ARG A 50 16.81 11.76 22.33
C ARG A 50 17.24 10.55 21.51
N GLU A 51 17.26 9.37 22.12
CA GLU A 51 17.49 8.13 21.38
C GLU A 51 16.39 7.98 20.33
N LEU A 52 16.77 7.99 19.05
CA LEU A 52 15.86 7.74 17.95
C LEU A 52 15.24 6.37 18.12
N LYS A 53 13.91 6.31 18.22
CA LYS A 53 13.22 5.04 18.24
C LYS A 53 13.29 4.40 16.86
N SER A 54 13.85 3.20 16.78
CA SER A 54 13.66 2.31 15.64
C SER A 54 12.49 1.36 15.89
N SER A 55 11.90 0.85 14.81
CA SER A 55 10.87 -0.18 14.89
C SER A 55 11.44 -1.47 15.50
N ASP A 56 10.72 -2.07 16.44
CA ASP A 56 11.01 -3.37 17.02
C ASP A 56 10.22 -4.45 16.28
N TRP A 57 10.74 -4.89 15.13
CA TRP A 57 10.06 -5.87 14.26
C TRP A 57 9.86 -7.24 14.94
N GLU A 58 10.75 -7.64 15.85
CA GLU A 58 10.62 -8.90 16.58
C GLU A 58 9.45 -8.82 17.58
N ALA A 59 9.28 -7.69 18.27
CA ALA A 59 8.11 -7.46 19.11
C ALA A 59 6.82 -7.45 18.29
N VAL A 60 6.82 -6.83 17.10
CA VAL A 60 5.65 -6.84 16.19
C VAL A 60 5.28 -8.26 15.80
N ILE A 61 6.25 -9.08 15.37
CA ILE A 61 6.02 -10.47 15.00
C ILE A 61 5.42 -11.24 16.18
N LYS A 62 6.05 -11.16 17.36
CA LYS A 62 5.62 -11.89 18.55
C LYS A 62 4.20 -11.50 18.99
N LEU A 63 3.91 -10.21 19.06
CA LEU A 63 2.61 -9.69 19.50
C LEU A 63 1.52 -10.05 18.49
N SER A 64 1.76 -9.86 17.19
CA SER A 64 0.80 -10.19 16.15
C SER A 64 0.51 -11.68 16.06
N LEU A 65 1.53 -12.54 16.14
CA LEU A 65 1.34 -14.00 16.18
C LEU A 65 0.50 -14.43 17.38
N THR A 66 0.80 -13.86 18.57
CA THR A 66 0.03 -14.16 19.79
C THR A 66 -1.42 -13.72 19.65
N ALA A 67 -1.66 -12.50 19.15
CA ALA A 67 -3.00 -11.97 18.94
C ALA A 67 -3.80 -12.82 17.95
N LEU A 68 -3.22 -13.15 16.80
CA LEU A 68 -3.87 -13.95 15.75
C LEU A 68 -4.17 -15.39 16.19
N ALA A 69 -3.30 -15.98 17.00
CA ALA A 69 -3.47 -17.35 17.49
C ALA A 69 -4.49 -17.49 18.63
N THR A 70 -4.72 -16.43 19.42
CA THR A 70 -5.43 -16.58 20.71
C THR A 70 -6.58 -15.62 20.95
N GLN A 71 -6.64 -14.48 20.26
CA GLN A 71 -7.56 -13.39 20.60
C GLN A 71 -8.41 -12.90 19.43
N THR A 72 -7.83 -12.79 18.23
CA THR A 72 -8.54 -12.20 17.09
C THR A 72 -8.14 -12.79 15.75
N LYS A 73 -9.02 -12.69 14.75
CA LYS A 73 -8.69 -12.80 13.34
C LYS A 73 -8.86 -11.40 12.75
N ASP A 74 -7.74 -10.70 12.62
CA ASP A 74 -7.70 -9.29 12.23
C ASP A 74 -6.76 -9.08 11.04
N LEU A 75 -7.30 -8.49 9.99
CA LEU A 75 -6.62 -8.24 8.72
C LEU A 75 -5.50 -7.21 8.86
N GLN A 76 -5.70 -6.16 9.66
CA GLN A 76 -4.70 -5.12 9.88
C GLN A 76 -3.50 -5.67 10.66
N ILE A 77 -3.75 -6.50 11.68
CA ILE A 77 -2.69 -7.18 12.43
C ILE A 77 -1.93 -8.17 11.53
N ALA A 78 -2.62 -8.91 10.65
CA ALA A 78 -1.98 -9.80 9.69
C ALA A 78 -1.10 -9.05 8.67
N VAL A 79 -1.53 -7.87 8.22
CA VAL A 79 -0.74 -7.00 7.35
C VAL A 79 0.51 -6.47 8.09
N TRP A 80 0.38 -6.04 9.34
CA TRP A 80 1.51 -5.63 10.16
C TRP A 80 2.50 -6.75 10.44
N LEU A 81 2.00 -7.97 10.68
CA LEU A 81 2.84 -9.16 10.76
C LEU A 81 3.59 -9.40 9.46
N THR A 82 2.91 -9.27 8.31
CA THR A 82 3.51 -9.48 6.98
C THR A 82 4.61 -8.46 6.69
N GLU A 83 4.40 -7.19 7.03
CA GLU A 83 5.44 -6.16 6.92
C GLU A 83 6.66 -6.51 7.78
N ALA A 84 6.45 -6.86 9.05
CA ALA A 84 7.54 -7.20 9.97
C ALA A 84 8.32 -8.43 9.49
N LEU A 85 7.62 -9.49 9.07
CA LEU A 85 8.24 -10.68 8.47
C LEU A 85 9.00 -10.34 7.19
N THR A 86 8.48 -9.43 6.35
CA THR A 86 9.18 -8.99 5.15
C THR A 86 10.49 -8.27 5.50
N LYS A 87 10.48 -7.42 6.54
CA LYS A 87 11.66 -6.70 7.02
C LYS A 87 12.70 -7.62 7.69
N THR A 88 12.29 -8.69 8.36
CA THR A 88 13.23 -9.59 9.08
C THR A 88 13.67 -10.81 8.27
N ASP A 89 12.79 -11.35 7.43
CA ASP A 89 12.94 -12.64 6.75
C ASP A 89 12.91 -12.53 5.22
N GLY A 90 12.81 -11.29 4.71
CA GLY A 90 12.80 -10.98 3.29
C GLY A 90 11.61 -11.63 2.55
N PHE A 91 11.88 -12.10 1.33
CA PHE A 91 10.86 -12.71 0.46
C PHE A 91 10.17 -13.90 1.12
N SER A 92 10.90 -14.70 1.89
CA SER A 92 10.28 -15.84 2.59
C SER A 92 9.24 -15.36 3.61
N GLY A 93 9.55 -14.32 4.38
CA GLY A 93 8.61 -13.70 5.33
C GLY A 93 7.38 -13.13 4.64
N PHE A 94 7.56 -12.44 3.52
CA PHE A 94 6.47 -11.93 2.70
C PHE A 94 5.53 -13.06 2.24
N ALA A 95 6.06 -14.16 1.70
CA ALA A 95 5.26 -15.29 1.25
C ALA A 95 4.47 -15.95 2.40
N GLY A 96 5.07 -16.06 3.58
CA GLY A 96 4.40 -16.56 4.79
C GLY A 96 3.24 -15.66 5.25
N GLY A 97 3.49 -14.36 5.36
CA GLY A 97 2.46 -13.39 5.75
C GLY A 97 1.32 -13.28 4.73
N THR A 98 1.64 -13.31 3.44
CA THR A 98 0.66 -13.31 2.35
C THR A 98 -0.30 -14.50 2.46
N ARG A 99 0.21 -15.71 2.75
CA ARG A 99 -0.64 -16.90 2.96
C ARG A 99 -1.56 -16.76 4.17
N ILE A 100 -1.10 -16.13 5.24
CA ILE A 100 -1.94 -15.85 6.41
C ILE A 100 -3.07 -14.91 6.01
N ILE A 101 -2.78 -13.80 5.31
CA ILE A 101 -3.79 -12.86 4.83
C ILE A 101 -4.82 -13.57 3.93
N THR A 102 -4.35 -14.34 2.93
CA THR A 102 -5.23 -15.12 2.03
C THR A 102 -6.10 -16.09 2.81
N GLY A 103 -5.53 -16.83 3.76
CA GLY A 103 -6.27 -17.78 4.59
C GLY A 103 -7.32 -17.09 5.47
N LEU A 104 -7.01 -15.93 6.04
CA LEU A 104 -7.95 -15.14 6.83
C LEU A 104 -9.13 -14.67 5.98
N LEU A 105 -8.88 -14.14 4.78
CA LEU A 105 -9.90 -13.72 3.84
C LEU A 105 -10.80 -14.90 3.42
N LYS A 106 -10.22 -16.08 3.15
CA LYS A 106 -11.00 -17.27 2.76
C LYS A 106 -11.82 -17.88 3.89
N ASN A 107 -11.21 -18.03 5.07
CA ASN A 107 -11.79 -18.85 6.14
C ASN A 107 -12.67 -18.05 7.10
N PHE A 108 -12.44 -16.73 7.21
CA PHE A 108 -13.10 -15.89 8.18
C PHE A 108 -13.84 -14.70 7.56
N TRP A 109 -14.07 -14.66 6.24
CA TRP A 109 -14.68 -13.52 5.56
C TRP A 109 -15.86 -12.89 6.32
N GLU A 110 -16.84 -13.65 6.78
CA GLU A 110 -18.01 -13.08 7.47
C GLU A 110 -17.71 -12.50 8.87
N THR A 111 -16.65 -12.96 9.54
CA THR A 111 -16.35 -12.66 10.95
C THR A 111 -15.04 -11.90 11.15
N LEU A 112 -14.23 -11.76 10.09
CA LEU A 112 -12.91 -11.12 10.08
C LEU A 112 -13.00 -9.65 10.49
N TYR A 113 -12.03 -9.18 11.28
CA TYR A 113 -11.88 -7.76 11.61
C TYR A 113 -10.95 -7.05 10.61
N PRO A 114 -11.22 -5.78 10.25
CA PRO A 114 -12.41 -4.98 10.61
C PRO A 114 -13.71 -5.57 10.06
N ALA A 115 -14.80 -5.48 10.81
CA ALA A 115 -16.10 -6.01 10.38
C ALA A 115 -16.64 -5.24 9.16
N ILE A 116 -17.46 -5.91 8.34
CA ILE A 116 -18.24 -5.25 7.29
C ILE A 116 -19.44 -4.58 7.95
N ASP A 117 -19.61 -3.27 7.75
CA ASP A 117 -20.72 -2.49 8.29
C ASP A 117 -21.67 -2.09 7.16
N ASP A 118 -22.93 -2.54 7.19
CA ASP A 118 -23.94 -2.29 6.15
C ASP A 118 -23.49 -2.55 4.69
N GLY A 119 -22.55 -3.49 4.51
CA GLY A 119 -21.98 -3.84 3.19
C GLY A 119 -20.80 -2.97 2.75
N ASP A 120 -20.38 -1.99 3.56
CA ASP A 120 -19.21 -1.16 3.33
C ASP A 120 -17.92 -1.96 3.53
N LEU A 121 -17.11 -2.04 2.47
CA LEU A 121 -15.83 -2.74 2.46
C LEU A 121 -14.63 -1.82 2.72
N ASP A 122 -14.80 -0.50 2.82
CA ASP A 122 -13.70 0.48 2.91
C ASP A 122 -12.74 0.15 4.07
N TYR A 123 -13.27 -0.21 5.24
CA TYR A 123 -12.45 -0.57 6.40
C TYR A 123 -11.63 -1.85 6.19
N ARG A 124 -12.08 -2.77 5.33
CA ARG A 124 -11.31 -3.97 4.96
C ARG A 124 -10.36 -3.73 3.79
N CYS A 125 -10.69 -2.80 2.90
CA CYS A 125 -9.80 -2.35 1.83
C CYS A 125 -8.56 -1.67 2.40
N GLY A 126 -8.72 -0.81 3.41
CA GLY A 126 -7.62 -0.01 3.99
C GLY A 126 -6.37 -0.81 4.38
N PRO A 127 -6.47 -1.93 5.11
CA PRO A 127 -5.31 -2.78 5.40
C PRO A 127 -4.58 -3.32 4.16
N LEU A 128 -5.32 -3.68 3.10
CA LEU A 128 -4.76 -4.22 1.87
C LEU A 128 -4.09 -3.13 1.02
N GLU A 129 -4.68 -1.92 0.98
CA GLU A 129 -4.06 -0.74 0.37
C GLU A 129 -2.77 -0.34 1.11
N PHE A 130 -2.82 -0.33 2.45
CA PHE A 130 -1.65 -0.12 3.28
C PHE A 130 -0.54 -1.16 2.98
N ALA A 131 -0.92 -2.44 2.84
CA ALA A 131 0.02 -3.49 2.45
C ALA A 131 0.66 -3.19 1.09
N ASN A 132 -0.15 -2.86 0.08
CA ASN A 132 0.35 -2.51 -1.25
C ASN A 132 1.40 -1.40 -1.21
N ASP A 133 1.15 -0.35 -0.43
CA ASP A 133 2.02 0.83 -0.40
C ASP A 133 3.27 0.59 0.45
N LYS A 134 3.14 0.06 1.67
CA LYS A 134 4.28 -0.06 2.60
C LYS A 134 5.10 -1.32 2.40
N ILE A 135 4.47 -2.44 2.07
CA ILE A 135 5.18 -3.71 1.88
C ILE A 135 5.92 -3.69 0.54
N SER A 136 5.39 -3.04 -0.52
CA SER A 136 6.12 -2.88 -1.77
C SER A 136 7.43 -2.10 -1.61
N LEU A 137 7.50 -1.10 -0.72
CA LEU A 137 8.76 -0.44 -0.36
C LEU A 137 9.70 -1.41 0.35
N SER A 138 9.19 -2.19 1.31
CA SER A 138 9.96 -3.18 2.05
C SER A 138 10.54 -4.28 1.16
N LEU A 139 9.80 -4.70 0.12
CA LEU A 139 10.26 -5.65 -0.88
C LEU A 139 11.41 -5.10 -1.73
N ARG A 140 11.37 -3.80 -2.08
CA ARG A 140 12.44 -3.12 -2.84
C ARG A 140 13.75 -3.04 -2.05
N ASP A 141 13.67 -3.05 -0.72
CA ASP A 141 14.81 -3.02 0.21
C ASP A 141 15.44 -4.40 0.45
N ILE A 142 14.89 -5.49 -0.09
CA ILE A 142 15.46 -6.83 0.10
C ILE A 142 16.72 -6.97 -0.78
N PRO A 143 17.86 -7.47 -0.24
CA PRO A 143 19.07 -7.68 -1.01
C PRO A 143 18.87 -8.64 -2.19
N LEU A 144 19.29 -8.19 -3.37
CA LEU A 144 19.38 -8.98 -4.60
C LEU A 144 20.77 -9.57 -4.81
N THR A 145 21.78 -9.05 -4.13
CA THR A 145 23.12 -9.65 -4.07
C THR A 145 23.38 -10.24 -2.69
N ASP A 146 24.24 -11.26 -2.61
CA ASP A 146 24.52 -12.00 -1.38
C ASP A 146 25.20 -11.09 -0.33
N PRO A 147 24.52 -10.78 0.80
CA PRO A 147 25.08 -9.91 1.84
C PRO A 147 26.26 -10.56 2.59
N GLY A 148 26.47 -11.87 2.48
CA GLY A 148 27.61 -12.56 3.09
C GLY A 148 28.94 -12.28 2.38
N VAL A 149 28.89 -11.80 1.12
CA VAL A 149 30.07 -11.56 0.28
C VAL A 149 30.08 -10.19 -0.40
N SER A 150 29.04 -9.37 -0.19
CA SER A 150 28.87 -8.04 -0.76
C SER A 150 28.10 -7.12 0.21
N GLU A 151 27.95 -5.84 -0.14
CA GLU A 151 27.14 -4.89 0.63
C GLU A 151 25.64 -5.20 0.64
N GLY A 152 25.18 -6.19 -0.16
CA GLY A 152 23.77 -6.59 -0.23
C GLY A 152 22.92 -5.58 -0.99
N TYR A 153 23.29 -5.28 -2.24
CA TYR A 153 22.56 -4.31 -3.06
C TYR A 153 21.14 -4.78 -3.35
N THR A 154 20.21 -3.83 -3.33
CA THR A 154 18.77 -4.07 -3.42
C THR A 154 18.23 -3.64 -4.79
N LEU A 155 16.92 -3.75 -5.00
CA LEU A 155 16.30 -3.20 -6.20
C LEU A 155 16.39 -1.67 -6.24
N VAL A 156 16.39 -1.01 -5.07
CA VAL A 156 16.65 0.44 -4.96
C VAL A 156 18.05 0.76 -5.47
N SER A 157 19.07 0.03 -5.01
CA SER A 157 20.46 0.21 -5.45
C SER A 157 20.62 0.00 -6.97
N TRP A 158 19.85 -0.92 -7.56
CA TRP A 158 19.84 -1.12 -9.00
C TRP A 158 19.25 0.08 -9.76
N LYS A 159 18.14 0.65 -9.28
CA LYS A 159 17.53 1.86 -9.88
C LYS A 159 18.45 3.07 -9.75
N GLU A 160 19.14 3.21 -8.62
CA GLU A 160 20.20 4.23 -8.45
C GLU A 160 21.34 4.02 -9.47
N ALA A 161 21.84 2.79 -9.61
CA ALA A 161 22.89 2.47 -10.57
C ALA A 161 22.47 2.75 -12.02
N GLN A 162 21.21 2.50 -12.37
CA GLN A 162 20.65 2.85 -13.66
C GLN A 162 20.60 4.38 -13.87
N GLN A 163 20.16 5.14 -12.85
CA GLN A 163 20.14 6.59 -12.88
C GLN A 163 21.56 7.17 -13.09
N VAL A 164 22.55 6.66 -12.35
CA VAL A 164 23.96 7.08 -12.47
C VAL A 164 24.53 6.77 -13.85
N SER A 165 24.17 5.62 -14.43
CA SER A 165 24.64 5.20 -15.76
C SER A 165 24.06 6.05 -16.90
N GLN A 166 22.80 6.47 -16.77
CA GLN A 166 22.09 7.29 -17.77
C GLN A 166 22.37 8.80 -17.64
N ALA A 167 22.98 9.24 -16.54
CA ALA A 167 23.29 10.64 -16.30
C ALA A 167 24.40 11.18 -17.24
N SER A 168 24.37 12.48 -17.51
CA SER A 168 25.46 13.18 -18.19
C SER A 168 26.75 13.13 -17.34
N SER A 169 27.92 13.32 -17.94
CA SER A 169 29.21 13.20 -17.22
C SER A 169 29.26 14.04 -15.92
N GLN A 170 28.80 15.30 -15.97
CA GLN A 170 28.77 16.19 -14.81
C GLN A 170 27.77 15.73 -13.73
N ALA A 171 26.58 15.28 -14.14
CA ALA A 171 25.58 14.78 -13.22
C ALA A 171 26.01 13.43 -12.60
N ARG A 172 26.66 12.57 -13.39
CA ARG A 172 27.22 11.30 -12.91
C ARG A 172 28.26 11.52 -11.82
N GLU A 173 29.18 12.47 -11.99
CA GLU A 173 30.18 12.81 -10.96
C GLU A 173 29.52 13.30 -9.66
N ALA A 174 28.47 14.11 -9.75
CA ALA A 174 27.71 14.57 -8.59
C ALA A 174 26.98 13.42 -7.87
N LEU A 175 26.31 12.54 -8.61
CA LEU A 175 25.62 11.40 -8.01
C LEU A 175 26.59 10.42 -7.32
N ILE A 176 27.78 10.23 -7.91
CA ILE A 176 28.83 9.41 -7.30
C ILE A 176 29.38 10.07 -6.04
N SER A 177 29.55 11.40 -6.02
CA SER A 177 30.03 12.11 -4.82
C SER A 177 28.99 12.14 -3.70
N GLU A 178 27.69 12.05 -4.02
CA GLU A 178 26.59 11.81 -3.07
C GLU A 178 26.54 10.38 -2.53
N GLY A 179 27.41 9.48 -3.02
CA GLY A 179 27.48 8.09 -2.55
C GLY A 179 26.49 7.13 -3.21
N LYS A 180 25.83 7.53 -4.31
CA LYS A 180 24.91 6.62 -5.01
C LYS A 180 25.63 5.43 -5.65
N THR A 181 24.95 4.30 -5.66
CA THR A 181 25.47 3.05 -6.23
C THR A 181 25.74 3.19 -7.73
N THR A 182 26.88 2.69 -8.21
CA THR A 182 27.23 2.61 -9.64
C THR A 182 26.92 1.23 -10.23
N MET A 183 26.75 1.15 -11.55
CA MET A 183 26.51 -0.15 -12.21
C MET A 183 27.71 -1.09 -12.06
N GLU A 184 28.93 -0.54 -12.07
CA GLU A 184 30.16 -1.30 -11.88
C GLU A 184 30.23 -1.95 -10.49
N GLN A 185 29.79 -1.24 -9.43
CA GLN A 185 29.68 -1.76 -8.06
C GLN A 185 28.61 -2.86 -7.98
N PHE A 186 27.42 -2.61 -8.52
CA PHE A 186 26.32 -3.57 -8.51
C PHE A 186 26.71 -4.86 -9.24
N GLU A 187 27.25 -4.78 -10.45
CA GLU A 187 27.70 -5.95 -11.20
C GLU A 187 28.86 -6.68 -10.53
N ALA A 188 29.75 -5.98 -9.83
CA ALA A 188 30.81 -6.61 -9.05
C ALA A 188 30.25 -7.46 -7.90
N ALA A 189 29.23 -6.97 -7.20
CA ALA A 189 28.52 -7.74 -6.20
C ALA A 189 27.75 -8.93 -6.79
N VAL A 190 27.14 -8.75 -7.97
CA VAL A 190 26.52 -9.86 -8.71
C VAL A 190 27.55 -10.93 -9.04
N ARG A 191 28.73 -10.56 -9.53
CA ARG A 191 29.82 -11.50 -9.82
C ARG A 191 30.26 -12.28 -8.58
N LYS A 192 30.40 -11.63 -7.43
CA LYS A 192 30.79 -12.25 -6.15
C LYS A 192 29.72 -13.21 -5.58
N SER A 193 28.44 -12.91 -5.80
CA SER A 193 27.33 -13.72 -5.30
C SER A 193 27.30 -15.10 -5.99
N SER A 194 27.04 -16.17 -5.24
CA SER A 194 27.10 -17.54 -5.77
C SER A 194 25.90 -17.90 -6.66
N VAL A 195 26.03 -18.95 -7.50
CA VAL A 195 24.90 -19.49 -8.29
C VAL A 195 23.81 -20.01 -7.37
N LEU A 196 24.19 -20.79 -6.34
CA LEU A 196 23.26 -21.36 -5.36
C LEU A 196 22.45 -20.29 -4.63
N PHE A 197 23.05 -19.13 -4.33
CA PHE A 197 22.33 -17.98 -3.77
C PHE A 197 21.20 -17.55 -4.70
N TYR A 198 21.47 -17.35 -5.99
CA TYR A 198 20.46 -16.93 -6.96
C TYR A 198 19.41 -18.00 -7.25
N GLU A 199 19.77 -19.28 -7.27
CA GLU A 199 18.80 -20.38 -7.43
C GLU A 199 17.82 -20.42 -6.25
N ASN A 200 18.32 -20.28 -5.02
CA ASN A 200 17.48 -20.22 -3.82
C ASN A 200 16.61 -18.94 -3.78
N LEU A 201 17.20 -17.80 -4.14
CA LEU A 201 16.47 -16.53 -4.23
C LEU A 201 15.37 -16.60 -5.29
N HIS A 202 15.67 -17.16 -6.47
CA HIS A 202 14.70 -17.38 -7.53
C HIS A 202 13.54 -18.25 -7.05
N ALA A 203 13.83 -19.40 -6.42
CA ALA A 203 12.81 -20.29 -5.89
C ALA A 203 11.91 -19.59 -4.85
N THR A 204 12.51 -18.77 -3.99
CA THR A 204 11.77 -18.00 -2.97
C THR A 204 10.87 -16.93 -3.60
N ILE A 205 11.33 -16.24 -4.65
CA ILE A 205 10.52 -15.24 -5.36
C ILE A 205 9.38 -15.92 -6.13
N GLN A 206 9.61 -17.09 -6.73
CA GLN A 206 8.52 -17.86 -7.36
C GLN A 206 7.46 -18.26 -6.32
N ASP A 207 7.87 -18.62 -5.11
CA ASP A 207 6.94 -18.89 -4.00
C ASP A 207 6.12 -17.65 -3.62
N CYS A 208 6.75 -16.47 -3.61
CA CYS A 208 6.06 -15.19 -3.38
C CYS A 208 5.02 -14.89 -4.48
N LEU A 209 5.39 -15.08 -5.75
CA LEU A 209 4.50 -14.86 -6.89
C LEU A 209 3.28 -15.78 -6.82
N LEU A 210 3.47 -17.05 -6.44
CA LEU A 210 2.36 -18.00 -6.25
C LEU A 210 1.46 -17.59 -5.09
N ALA A 211 2.02 -17.27 -3.92
CA ALA A 211 1.25 -16.83 -2.75
C ALA A 211 0.49 -15.52 -3.03
N PHE A 212 1.12 -14.56 -3.70
CA PHE A 212 0.52 -13.28 -4.04
C PHE A 212 -0.58 -13.43 -5.10
N LYS A 213 -0.38 -14.26 -6.12
CA LYS A 213 -1.43 -14.55 -7.10
C LYS A 213 -2.68 -15.11 -6.42
N GLU A 214 -2.51 -16.02 -5.46
CA GLU A 214 -3.65 -16.56 -4.70
C GLU A 214 -4.34 -15.48 -3.86
N LEU A 215 -3.58 -14.55 -3.27
CA LEU A 215 -4.14 -13.38 -2.58
C LEU A 215 -4.95 -12.51 -3.54
N ASP A 216 -4.38 -12.15 -4.69
CA ASP A 216 -4.99 -11.28 -5.70
C ASP A 216 -6.33 -11.85 -6.19
N GLU A 217 -6.35 -13.15 -6.56
CA GLU A 217 -7.57 -13.86 -6.95
C GLU A 217 -8.61 -13.92 -5.81
N THR A 218 -8.16 -14.03 -4.56
CA THR A 218 -9.04 -14.04 -3.38
C THR A 218 -9.65 -12.66 -3.11
N VAL A 219 -8.85 -11.60 -3.25
CA VAL A 219 -9.30 -10.22 -3.09
C VAL A 219 -10.30 -9.85 -4.18
N ASP A 220 -10.01 -10.16 -5.44
CA ASP A 220 -10.94 -9.96 -6.55
C ASP A 220 -12.27 -10.69 -6.32
N ALA A 221 -12.21 -11.94 -5.86
CA ALA A 221 -13.41 -12.73 -5.61
C ALA A 221 -14.24 -12.22 -4.43
N ALA A 222 -13.60 -11.78 -3.35
CA ALA A 222 -14.27 -11.36 -2.12
C ALA A 222 -14.82 -9.92 -2.19
N PHE A 223 -14.06 -9.00 -2.79
CA PHE A 223 -14.40 -7.57 -2.83
C PHE A 223 -15.10 -7.15 -4.14
N GLY A 224 -14.99 -7.95 -5.21
CA GLY A 224 -15.64 -7.68 -6.49
C GLY A 224 -15.24 -6.33 -7.08
N ARG A 225 -16.20 -5.41 -7.23
CA ARG A 225 -15.93 -4.08 -7.82
C ARG A 225 -15.19 -3.13 -6.89
N GLU A 226 -15.18 -3.42 -5.61
CA GLU A 226 -14.55 -2.62 -4.55
C GLU A 226 -13.16 -3.16 -4.19
N ALA A 227 -12.63 -4.10 -5.00
CA ALA A 227 -11.31 -4.68 -4.77
C ALA A 227 -10.22 -3.58 -4.76
N PRO A 228 -9.41 -3.50 -3.68
CA PRO A 228 -8.31 -2.56 -3.60
C PRO A 228 -7.21 -2.93 -4.60
N ARG A 229 -6.44 -1.93 -5.03
CA ARG A 229 -5.34 -2.15 -5.97
C ARG A 229 -4.11 -2.71 -5.25
N LEU A 230 -3.58 -3.83 -5.76
CA LEU A 230 -2.37 -4.48 -5.25
C LEU A 230 -1.20 -4.46 -6.25
N SER A 231 -1.23 -3.55 -7.23
CA SER A 231 -0.31 -3.55 -8.37
C SER A 231 1.14 -3.20 -8.05
N GLU A 232 1.40 -2.51 -6.93
CA GLU A 232 2.78 -2.15 -6.57
C GLU A 232 3.56 -3.37 -6.10
N ILE A 233 2.90 -4.26 -5.35
CA ILE A 233 3.52 -5.52 -4.92
C ILE A 233 3.78 -6.42 -6.13
N SER A 234 2.79 -6.62 -7.01
CA SER A 234 2.98 -7.47 -8.20
C SER A 234 4.11 -6.96 -9.09
N SER A 235 4.15 -5.64 -9.35
CA SER A 235 5.20 -5.00 -10.15
C SER A 235 6.59 -5.24 -9.56
N VAL A 236 6.76 -5.08 -8.25
CA VAL A 236 8.07 -5.30 -7.59
C VAL A 236 8.49 -6.77 -7.64
N LEU A 237 7.57 -7.70 -7.42
CA LEU A 237 7.86 -9.14 -7.48
C LEU A 237 8.26 -9.57 -8.90
N GLU A 238 7.54 -9.09 -9.92
CA GLU A 238 7.85 -9.39 -11.32
C GLU A 238 9.18 -8.77 -11.77
N GLU A 239 9.43 -7.49 -11.43
CA GLU A 239 10.70 -6.82 -11.71
C GLU A 239 11.85 -7.60 -11.08
N THR A 240 11.72 -7.96 -9.80
CA THR A 240 12.74 -8.72 -9.08
C THR A 240 12.94 -10.12 -9.67
N ALA A 241 11.86 -10.84 -9.99
CA ALA A 241 11.92 -12.16 -10.60
C ALA A 241 12.68 -12.14 -11.93
N ASN A 242 12.45 -11.11 -12.75
CA ASN A 242 13.13 -10.94 -14.03
C ASN A 242 14.64 -10.70 -13.84
N HIS A 243 15.03 -9.87 -12.89
CA HIS A 243 16.45 -9.65 -12.56
C HIS A 243 17.12 -10.93 -12.06
N VAL A 244 16.53 -11.61 -11.09
CA VAL A 244 17.11 -12.82 -10.50
C VAL A 244 17.17 -13.96 -11.51
N ALA A 245 16.14 -14.14 -12.35
CA ALA A 245 16.15 -15.14 -13.41
C ALA A 245 17.28 -14.88 -14.43
N ARG A 246 17.56 -13.61 -14.75
CA ARG A 246 18.72 -13.24 -15.57
C ARG A 246 20.04 -13.59 -14.87
N PHE A 247 20.20 -13.28 -13.59
CA PHE A 247 21.43 -13.60 -12.85
C PHE A 247 21.71 -15.10 -12.75
N VAL A 248 20.66 -15.92 -12.57
CA VAL A 248 20.79 -17.39 -12.62
C VAL A 248 21.30 -17.84 -14.00
N LYS A 249 20.69 -17.35 -15.09
CA LYS A 249 21.10 -17.67 -16.47
C LYS A 249 22.53 -17.24 -16.78
N ASP A 250 22.89 -16.00 -16.43
CA ASP A 250 24.21 -15.42 -16.71
C ASP A 250 25.33 -16.19 -16.00
N LYS A 251 25.02 -16.87 -14.89
CA LYS A 251 25.96 -17.73 -14.15
C LYS A 251 25.85 -19.23 -14.46
N GLY A 252 25.01 -19.61 -15.42
CA GLY A 252 24.83 -21.01 -15.84
C GLY A 252 24.06 -21.88 -14.84
N GLY A 253 23.29 -21.28 -13.93
CA GLY A 253 22.44 -21.99 -12.98
C GLY A 253 21.12 -22.49 -13.59
N ASN A 254 20.40 -23.29 -12.81
CA ASN A 254 19.12 -23.85 -13.21
C ASN A 254 17.95 -23.10 -12.56
N LEU A 255 17.00 -22.64 -13.37
CA LEU A 255 15.77 -21.98 -12.90
C LEU A 255 14.75 -22.97 -12.31
N SER A 256 14.88 -24.25 -12.66
CA SER A 256 14.13 -25.33 -12.02
C SER A 256 14.86 -25.69 -10.74
N GLY A 257 14.52 -24.99 -9.66
CA GLY A 257 15.02 -25.28 -8.31
C GLY A 257 14.55 -26.66 -7.86
N SER A 258 15.23 -27.71 -8.32
CA SER A 258 15.07 -29.04 -7.77
C SER A 258 16.19 -29.27 -6.78
N LYS A 259 15.81 -29.45 -5.51
CA LYS A 259 16.65 -30.08 -4.50
C LYS A 259 17.16 -31.41 -5.05
N LYS A 260 18.35 -31.44 -5.64
CA LYS A 260 19.23 -32.59 -5.51
C LYS A 260 20.11 -32.32 -4.30
N ALA A 261 19.56 -32.67 -3.13
CA ALA A 261 20.42 -33.02 -2.02
C ALA A 261 21.26 -34.21 -2.49
N GLU A 262 22.56 -34.03 -2.44
CA GLU A 262 23.58 -35.02 -2.74
C GLU A 262 23.46 -36.11 -1.68
N GLU A 263 22.71 -37.17 -1.99
CA GLU A 263 22.75 -38.41 -1.22
C GLU A 263 24.15 -39.02 -1.40
N ALA A 264 24.96 -38.86 -0.36
CA ALA A 264 26.13 -39.68 -0.15
C ALA A 264 25.67 -41.14 -0.01
N GLN A 265 25.91 -41.92 -1.06
CA GLN A 265 25.76 -43.37 -1.06
C GLN A 265 26.60 -44.02 0.05
N PRO A 266 26.09 -45.05 0.72
CA PRO A 266 26.90 -46.19 1.10
C PRO A 266 26.66 -47.33 0.11
N SER A 267 27.75 -47.74 -0.53
CA SER A 267 27.94 -48.98 -1.26
C SER A 267 27.73 -50.22 -0.39
N GLY A 268 27.08 -51.27 -0.93
CA GLY A 268 27.24 -52.64 -0.41
C GLY A 268 26.08 -53.63 -0.64
N GLU A 269 26.03 -54.20 -1.85
CA GLU A 269 25.68 -55.59 -2.23
C GLU A 269 24.35 -56.30 -1.81
N THR A 270 23.70 -56.82 -2.86
CA THR A 270 22.51 -57.68 -3.08
C THR A 270 22.71 -59.17 -2.68
N PRO A 271 21.82 -60.16 -3.00
CA PRO A 271 20.37 -60.19 -3.32
C PRO A 271 19.58 -61.37 -2.67
N ALA A 272 18.24 -61.31 -2.67
CA ALA A 272 17.38 -62.51 -2.89
C ALA A 272 15.94 -62.11 -3.30
N ALA A 273 15.45 -62.69 -4.38
CA ALA A 273 14.06 -62.66 -4.88
C ALA A 273 13.42 -64.06 -4.68
N PRO A 274 12.19 -64.37 -5.16
CA PRO A 274 10.98 -63.57 -5.49
C PRO A 274 9.74 -64.15 -4.73
N VAL A 275 8.50 -63.73 -5.05
CA VAL A 275 7.34 -64.61 -5.40
C VAL A 275 6.04 -63.80 -5.61
N ALA A 276 5.51 -63.92 -6.83
CA ALA A 276 4.11 -64.01 -7.32
C ALA A 276 3.04 -62.92 -7.05
N GLU A 277 2.48 -62.40 -8.16
CA GLU A 277 1.08 -62.00 -8.33
C GLU A 277 0.16 -63.24 -8.52
N PRO A 278 -1.18 -63.12 -8.41
CA PRO A 278 -1.95 -62.80 -9.64
C PRO A 278 -3.27 -62.00 -9.45
N ASP A 279 -3.66 -61.36 -10.57
CA ASP A 279 -4.99 -61.13 -11.17
C ASP A 279 -6.21 -60.58 -10.39
N SER A 280 -6.81 -59.50 -10.91
CA SER A 280 -8.10 -59.60 -11.65
C SER A 280 -8.60 -58.26 -12.24
N ALA A 281 -8.87 -58.30 -13.57
CA ALA A 281 -10.00 -57.76 -14.37
C ALA A 281 -11.02 -56.75 -13.73
N ALA A 282 -11.69 -55.83 -14.43
CA ALA A 282 -11.85 -55.46 -15.85
C ALA A 282 -12.80 -54.22 -15.97
N LEU A 283 -12.95 -53.72 -17.22
CA LEU A 283 -14.03 -52.87 -17.79
C LEU A 283 -13.96 -51.35 -17.50
N ALA A 284 -14.14 -50.42 -18.45
CA ALA A 284 -14.68 -50.46 -19.81
C ALA A 284 -14.14 -49.31 -20.69
N ARG A 285 -14.38 -49.48 -21.99
CA ARG A 285 -13.86 -48.77 -23.16
C ARG A 285 -14.86 -47.72 -23.68
N GLU A 286 -14.32 -46.55 -24.03
CA GLU A 286 -14.50 -45.78 -25.27
C GLU A 286 -15.89 -45.30 -25.80
N THR A 287 -15.96 -43.96 -25.90
CA THR A 287 -16.22 -43.13 -27.11
C THR A 287 -17.63 -42.96 -27.70
N ARG A 288 -18.00 -41.69 -27.95
CA ARG A 288 -18.00 -41.10 -29.32
C ARG A 288 -18.33 -39.60 -29.37
N SER A 289 -17.77 -39.02 -30.42
CA SER A 289 -17.72 -37.64 -30.92
C SER A 289 -18.84 -37.29 -31.94
N GLY A 290 -19.05 -35.98 -32.15
CA GLY A 290 -19.57 -35.34 -33.38
C GLY A 290 -21.10 -35.24 -33.46
N ASP A 291 -21.74 -34.19 -34.00
CA ASP A 291 -21.27 -33.13 -34.91
C ASP A 291 -22.40 -32.06 -35.06
N ALA A 292 -22.03 -30.92 -35.67
CA ALA A 292 -22.84 -29.98 -36.46
C ALA A 292 -23.80 -28.93 -35.83
N SER A 293 -23.53 -27.67 -36.19
CA SER A 293 -24.38 -26.46 -36.15
C SER A 293 -25.41 -26.46 -37.32
N PRO A 294 -26.46 -25.60 -37.36
CA PRO A 294 -26.27 -24.21 -37.84
C PRO A 294 -27.21 -23.10 -37.27
N ALA A 295 -26.66 -21.88 -37.26
CA ALA A 295 -27.22 -20.55 -37.58
C ALA A 295 -28.71 -20.19 -37.37
N ALA A 296 -28.96 -19.09 -36.62
CA ALA A 296 -29.97 -18.07 -36.96
C ALA A 296 -29.79 -16.74 -36.18
N GLY A 297 -29.68 -15.63 -36.91
CA GLY A 297 -30.39 -14.37 -36.61
C GLY A 297 -29.82 -13.38 -35.57
N ARG A 298 -28.95 -12.48 -36.01
CA ARG A 298 -28.83 -11.13 -35.42
C ARG A 298 -30.06 -10.29 -35.78
N PRO A 299 -30.54 -9.42 -34.88
CA PRO A 299 -31.02 -8.10 -35.27
C PRO A 299 -30.06 -7.03 -34.76
N VAL A 300 -29.52 -6.27 -35.71
CA VAL A 300 -28.96 -4.94 -35.49
C VAL A 300 -30.15 -4.01 -35.25
N ALA A 301 -30.32 -3.52 -34.02
CA ALA A 301 -31.32 -2.51 -33.70
C ALA A 301 -30.62 -1.28 -33.11
N ALA A 302 -30.57 -0.24 -33.94
CA ALA A 302 -30.56 1.18 -33.63
C ALA A 302 -29.74 1.65 -32.42
N ALA A 303 -28.60 2.28 -32.73
CA ALA A 303 -28.07 3.37 -31.93
C ALA A 303 -29.16 4.45 -31.76
N GLN A 304 -29.90 4.38 -30.66
CA GLN A 304 -30.71 5.46 -30.15
C GLN A 304 -30.02 6.00 -28.92
N THR A 305 -29.28 7.08 -29.17
CA THR A 305 -29.19 8.28 -28.34
C THR A 305 -30.03 8.20 -27.07
N ILE A 306 -29.46 7.68 -25.98
CA ILE A 306 -29.91 8.05 -24.64
C ILE A 306 -29.18 9.36 -24.32
N SER A 307 -29.68 10.44 -24.92
CA SER A 307 -29.56 11.78 -24.35
C SER A 307 -30.46 11.80 -23.11
N ARG A 308 -30.03 11.14 -22.04
CA ARG A 308 -30.63 11.34 -20.72
C ARG A 308 -30.02 12.65 -20.23
N ARG A 309 -30.79 13.73 -20.37
CA ARG A 309 -30.64 14.93 -19.56
C ARG A 309 -30.56 14.48 -18.10
N MET A 310 -29.34 14.34 -17.58
CA MET A 310 -29.07 14.47 -16.16
C MET A 310 -29.15 15.96 -15.86
N THR A 311 -30.37 16.46 -15.69
CA THR A 311 -30.58 17.52 -14.71
C THR A 311 -30.84 16.81 -13.38
N ALA A 312 -29.82 16.07 -12.91
CA ALA A 312 -29.58 16.05 -11.49
C ALA A 312 -28.96 17.41 -11.23
N ASP A 313 -29.51 18.18 -10.30
CA ASP A 313 -28.91 19.44 -9.88
C ASP A 313 -27.48 19.15 -9.41
N PHE A 314 -26.52 19.32 -10.33
CA PHE A 314 -25.09 19.22 -10.05
C PHE A 314 -24.75 20.47 -9.25
N ALA A 315 -24.88 20.38 -7.92
CA ALA A 315 -24.32 21.38 -7.03
C ALA A 315 -22.79 21.31 -7.19
N PRO A 316 -22.13 22.36 -7.73
CA PRO A 316 -20.69 22.36 -7.96
C PRO A 316 -19.90 22.13 -6.66
N ASP A 317 -20.50 22.45 -5.52
CA ASP A 317 -19.92 22.30 -4.20
C ASP A 317 -19.88 20.84 -3.72
N ALA A 318 -20.90 20.02 -4.03
CA ALA A 318 -20.93 18.61 -3.63
C ALA A 318 -19.84 17.80 -4.35
N TYR A 319 -19.59 18.12 -5.63
CA TYR A 319 -18.53 17.51 -6.41
C TYR A 319 -17.14 17.96 -5.98
N GLN A 320 -17.01 19.13 -5.33
CA GLN A 320 -15.75 19.63 -4.80
C GLN A 320 -15.36 18.96 -3.48
N VAL A 321 -16.32 18.60 -2.62
CA VAL A 321 -16.03 17.95 -1.34
C VAL A 321 -15.72 16.45 -1.53
N LEU A 322 -16.39 15.79 -2.48
CA LEU A 322 -16.03 14.43 -2.94
C LEU A 322 -14.60 14.37 -3.51
N ARG A 323 -14.12 15.49 -4.06
CA ARG A 323 -12.75 15.65 -4.56
C ARG A 323 -11.72 15.84 -3.46
N PHE A 324 -12.17 16.34 -2.30
CA PHE A 324 -11.37 17.10 -1.35
C PHE A 324 -10.55 16.18 -0.43
N LEU A 325 -11.00 14.95 -0.12
CA LEU A 325 -10.54 14.32 1.13
C LEU A 325 -10.18 12.83 1.09
N GLY A 326 -10.61 12.08 0.06
CA GLY A 326 -10.45 10.61 0.06
C GLY A 326 -10.96 9.94 1.35
N SER A 327 -11.84 10.63 2.08
CA SER A 327 -12.39 10.19 3.36
C SER A 327 -13.85 9.85 3.13
N GLY A 328 -14.29 8.69 3.63
CA GLY A 328 -15.71 8.32 3.66
C GLY A 328 -16.59 9.47 4.15
N GLY A 329 -17.87 9.47 3.76
CA GLY A 329 -18.82 10.61 3.79
C GLY A 329 -18.96 11.44 5.08
N LYS A 330 -18.27 11.11 6.17
CA LYS A 330 -18.17 11.89 7.40
C LYS A 330 -17.78 13.36 7.17
N GLN A 331 -16.80 13.64 6.33
CA GLN A 331 -16.33 15.01 6.12
C GLN A 331 -17.24 15.80 5.16
N ASP A 332 -17.94 15.11 4.25
CA ASP A 332 -19.03 15.70 3.46
C ASP A 332 -20.19 16.13 4.35
N LEU A 333 -20.57 15.28 5.32
CA LEU A 333 -21.61 15.59 6.31
C LEU A 333 -21.22 16.79 7.17
N LEU A 334 -19.97 16.83 7.67
CA LEU A 334 -19.45 17.96 8.45
C LEU A 334 -19.46 19.26 7.63
N TRP A 335 -19.13 19.19 6.34
CA TRP A 335 -19.19 20.36 5.47
C TRP A 335 -20.63 20.83 5.22
N GLN A 336 -21.55 19.92 4.96
CA GLN A 336 -22.97 20.25 4.79
C GLN A 336 -23.54 20.90 6.06
N GLU A 337 -23.27 20.33 7.23
CA GLU A 337 -23.70 20.91 8.51
C GLU A 337 -23.07 22.29 8.75
N ALA A 338 -21.79 22.48 8.40
CA ALA A 338 -21.14 23.78 8.50
C ALA A 338 -21.79 24.84 7.60
N LEU A 339 -22.21 24.46 6.38
CA LEU A 339 -22.93 25.34 5.46
C LEU A 339 -24.33 25.70 5.97
N GLU A 340 -25.05 24.73 6.53
CA GLU A 340 -26.38 24.97 7.12
C GLU A 340 -26.28 25.94 8.30
N ARG A 341 -25.31 25.73 9.20
CA ARG A 341 -25.04 26.64 10.34
C ARG A 341 -24.61 28.03 9.88
N LEU A 342 -23.78 28.11 8.83
CA LEU A 342 -23.38 29.40 8.26
C LEU A 342 -24.59 30.20 7.75
N GLN A 343 -25.55 29.53 7.10
CA GLN A 343 -26.76 30.18 6.57
C GLN A 343 -27.80 30.51 7.64
N GLY A 344 -27.92 29.69 8.69
CA GLY A 344 -28.92 29.86 9.74
C GLY A 344 -28.46 30.70 10.93
N GLU A 345 -27.32 30.34 11.51
CA GLU A 345 -26.84 30.83 12.82
C GLU A 345 -25.61 31.75 12.70
N GLY A 346 -24.94 31.74 11.54
CA GLY A 346 -23.79 32.58 11.22
C GLY A 346 -22.44 31.86 11.34
N LEU A 347 -21.37 32.59 11.01
CA LEU A 347 -20.01 32.04 10.90
C LEU A 347 -19.48 31.49 12.24
N GLU A 348 -19.84 32.12 13.36
CA GLU A 348 -19.38 31.71 14.70
C GLU A 348 -19.86 30.29 15.04
N SER A 349 -21.15 29.99 14.85
CA SER A 349 -21.72 28.65 15.10
C SER A 349 -21.08 27.59 14.20
N ALA A 350 -20.84 27.91 12.92
CA ALA A 350 -20.17 26.98 12.00
C ALA A 350 -18.72 26.69 12.43
N LEU A 351 -17.97 27.70 12.87
CA LEU A 351 -16.59 27.54 13.35
C LEU A 351 -16.53 26.82 14.70
N GLU A 352 -17.46 27.06 15.62
CA GLU A 352 -17.53 26.35 16.90
C GLU A 352 -17.77 24.85 16.70
N MET A 353 -18.66 24.49 15.77
CA MET A 353 -18.92 23.09 15.40
C MET A 353 -17.66 22.44 14.83
N LEU A 354 -17.01 23.08 13.84
CA LEU A 354 -15.80 22.55 13.24
C LEU A 354 -14.64 22.47 14.23
N LEU A 355 -14.50 23.43 15.14
CA LEU A 355 -13.50 23.40 16.22
C LEU A 355 -13.78 22.24 17.20
N GLY A 356 -15.05 21.96 17.50
CA GLY A 356 -15.47 20.78 18.25
C GLY A 356 -15.09 19.47 17.54
N ALA A 357 -15.27 19.42 16.21
CA ALA A 357 -14.85 18.28 15.39
C ALA A 357 -13.33 18.11 15.38
N THR A 358 -12.55 19.20 15.26
CA THR A 358 -11.08 19.20 15.37
C THR A 358 -10.62 18.64 16.71
N ARG A 359 -11.23 19.06 17.82
CA ARG A 359 -10.89 18.55 19.17
C ARG A 359 -11.25 17.09 19.39
N SER A 360 -12.23 16.59 18.62
CA SER A 360 -12.71 15.21 18.68
C SER A 360 -12.06 14.33 17.59
N ALA A 361 -11.15 14.90 16.80
CA ALA A 361 -10.46 14.19 15.74
C ALA A 361 -9.61 13.05 16.30
N GLN A 362 -9.67 11.90 15.64
CA GLN A 362 -9.00 10.68 16.07
C GLN A 362 -7.64 10.49 15.38
N SER A 363 -7.31 11.36 14.43
CA SER A 363 -6.06 11.34 13.67
C SER A 363 -5.63 12.76 13.29
N ASN A 364 -4.32 12.95 13.10
CA ASN A 364 -3.78 14.22 12.60
C ASN A 364 -4.35 14.58 11.23
N ARG A 365 -4.69 13.59 10.40
CA ARG A 365 -5.31 13.80 9.09
C ARG A 365 -6.74 14.31 9.23
N ASP A 366 -7.54 13.71 10.11
CA ASP A 366 -8.89 14.21 10.41
C ASP A 366 -8.85 15.61 11.00
N GLU A 367 -7.89 15.86 11.89
CA GLU A 367 -7.68 17.19 12.49
C GLU A 367 -7.35 18.23 11.42
N THR A 368 -6.42 17.91 10.53
CA THR A 368 -5.99 18.76 9.41
C THR A 368 -7.15 19.02 8.44
N ASN A 369 -7.96 18.01 8.15
CA ASN A 369 -9.14 18.14 7.30
C ASN A 369 -10.20 19.04 7.93
N CYS A 370 -10.46 18.91 9.23
CA CYS A 370 -11.37 19.81 9.94
C CYS A 370 -10.85 21.26 9.92
N ARG A 371 -9.55 21.47 10.12
CA ARG A 371 -8.92 22.80 10.02
C ARG A 371 -9.03 23.37 8.60
N LEU A 372 -8.89 22.54 7.56
CA LEU A 372 -9.06 22.97 6.17
C LEU A 372 -10.52 23.34 5.86
N LEU A 373 -11.49 22.62 6.42
CA LEU A 373 -12.91 23.01 6.37
C LEU A 373 -13.15 24.38 7.04
N MET A 374 -12.48 24.66 8.17
CA MET A 374 -12.54 25.98 8.82
C MET A 374 -11.99 27.09 7.92
N VAL A 375 -10.87 26.86 7.23
CA VAL A 375 -10.34 27.82 6.25
C VAL A 375 -11.37 28.11 5.16
N LYS A 376 -11.97 27.06 4.59
CA LYS A 376 -12.95 27.18 3.51
C LYS A 376 -14.23 27.88 3.92
N ILE A 377 -14.74 27.62 5.12
CA ILE A 377 -15.95 28.31 5.61
C ILE A 377 -15.67 29.80 5.85
N CYS A 378 -14.49 30.16 6.34
CA CYS A 378 -14.05 31.54 6.48
C CYS A 378 -13.94 32.25 5.13
N LEU A 379 -13.32 31.61 4.13
CA LEU A 379 -13.23 32.14 2.76
C LEU A 379 -14.61 32.36 2.14
N ARG A 380 -15.52 31.40 2.31
CA ARG A 380 -16.92 31.51 1.83
C ARG A 380 -17.70 32.63 2.51
N ALA A 381 -17.38 32.93 3.77
CA ALA A 381 -17.94 34.06 4.52
C ALA A 381 -17.25 35.39 4.21
N GLY A 382 -16.27 35.44 3.30
CA GLY A 382 -15.51 36.64 2.96
C GLY A 382 -14.54 37.10 4.06
N ARG A 383 -14.17 36.20 4.99
CA ARG A 383 -13.29 36.46 6.14
C ARG A 383 -11.90 35.86 5.92
N SER A 384 -11.21 36.36 4.90
CA SER A 384 -9.84 35.94 4.56
C SER A 384 -8.84 36.24 5.68
N ASP A 385 -9.13 37.24 6.52
CA ASP A 385 -8.35 37.60 7.71
C ASP A 385 -8.29 36.45 8.75
N LEU A 386 -9.38 35.71 8.91
CA LEU A 386 -9.45 34.55 9.80
C LEU A 386 -8.94 33.27 9.15
N ALA A 387 -9.08 33.15 7.82
CA ALA A 387 -8.63 32.00 7.06
C ALA A 387 -7.10 31.92 6.95
N TRP A 388 -6.44 33.08 6.75
CA TRP A 388 -5.02 33.15 6.43
C TRP A 388 -4.10 32.49 7.46
N PRO A 389 -4.21 32.73 8.80
CA PRO A 389 -3.30 32.11 9.76
C PRO A 389 -3.39 30.58 9.76
N ILE A 390 -4.60 30.04 9.58
CA ILE A 390 -4.83 28.59 9.55
C ILE A 390 -4.30 28.01 8.24
N ALA A 391 -4.59 28.65 7.10
CA ALA A 391 -4.07 28.23 5.79
C ALA A 391 -2.52 28.24 5.75
N GLU A 392 -1.89 29.23 6.39
CA GLU A 392 -0.45 29.33 6.51
C GLU A 392 0.14 28.19 7.36
N GLU A 393 -0.50 27.84 8.48
CA GLU A 393 -0.09 26.69 9.30
C GLU A 393 -0.22 25.37 8.53
N LEU A 394 -1.31 25.20 7.77
CA LEU A 394 -1.51 24.02 6.92
C LEU A 394 -0.48 23.94 5.80
N TYR A 395 -0.15 25.06 5.15
CA TYR A 395 0.92 25.11 4.15
C TYR A 395 2.26 24.70 4.75
N LYS A 396 2.62 25.24 5.92
CA LYS A 396 3.86 24.88 6.63
C LYS A 396 3.89 23.40 6.98
N LEU A 397 2.78 22.85 7.48
CA LEU A 397 2.66 21.43 7.77
C LEU A 397 2.93 20.59 6.52
N VAL A 398 2.37 20.96 5.37
CA VAL A 398 2.62 20.27 4.09
C VAL A 398 4.10 20.33 3.71
N THR A 399 4.74 21.51 3.82
CA THR A 399 6.15 21.67 3.42
C THR A 399 7.12 21.00 4.38
N ASP A 400 6.89 21.12 5.69
CA ASP A 400 7.78 20.64 6.73
C ASP A 400 7.78 19.11 6.78
N LEU A 401 6.62 18.49 6.57
CA LEU A 401 6.46 17.03 6.52
C LEU A 401 6.61 16.45 5.10
N GLN A 402 6.89 17.29 4.10
CA GLN A 402 7.01 16.92 2.69
C GLN A 402 5.84 16.05 2.20
N LEU A 403 4.61 16.44 2.56
CA LEU A 403 3.40 15.66 2.25
C LEU A 403 3.20 15.46 0.75
N GLU A 404 3.74 16.36 -0.10
CA GLU A 404 3.76 16.25 -1.56
C GLU A 404 4.27 14.90 -2.10
N ARG A 405 5.05 14.16 -1.31
CA ARG A 405 5.62 12.87 -1.74
C ARG A 405 4.68 11.69 -1.57
N TRP A 406 3.70 11.78 -0.67
CA TRP A 406 2.95 10.59 -0.22
C TRP A 406 1.48 10.85 0.13
N GLU A 407 1.05 12.11 0.23
CA GLU A 407 -0.37 12.46 0.36
C GLU A 407 -1.02 12.74 -1.01
N SER A 408 -2.35 12.79 -1.00
CA SER A 408 -3.13 13.03 -2.22
C SER A 408 -2.76 14.37 -2.87
N PRO A 409 -2.35 14.40 -4.15
CA PRO A 409 -1.97 15.64 -4.82
C PRO A 409 -3.15 16.62 -4.93
N VAL A 410 -4.38 16.09 -5.02
CA VAL A 410 -5.60 16.90 -5.04
C VAL A 410 -5.84 17.58 -3.70
N TRP A 411 -5.63 16.86 -2.59
CA TRP A 411 -5.77 17.42 -1.24
C TRP A 411 -4.74 18.54 -0.99
N ILE A 412 -3.50 18.33 -1.43
CA ILE A 412 -2.44 19.35 -1.31
C ILE A 412 -2.76 20.58 -2.16
N ALA A 413 -3.24 20.37 -3.40
CA ALA A 413 -3.65 21.44 -4.28
C ALA A 413 -4.74 22.32 -3.65
N GLU A 414 -5.64 21.74 -2.85
CA GLU A 414 -6.70 22.45 -2.13
C GLU A 414 -6.18 23.28 -0.95
N ILE A 415 -5.17 22.79 -0.22
CA ILE A 415 -4.47 23.60 0.81
C ILE A 415 -3.80 24.80 0.14
N TYR A 416 -3.07 24.55 -0.95
CA TYR A 416 -2.39 25.62 -1.70
C TYR A 416 -3.38 26.59 -2.33
N GLY A 417 -4.50 26.10 -2.83
CA GLY A 417 -5.60 26.91 -3.36
C GLY A 417 -6.24 27.79 -2.28
N SER A 418 -6.48 27.23 -1.09
CA SER A 418 -7.05 28.00 0.03
C SER A 418 -6.12 29.13 0.49
N LEU A 419 -4.81 28.88 0.52
CA LEU A 419 -3.82 29.93 0.81
C LEU A 419 -3.71 30.93 -0.35
N TYR A 420 -3.78 30.47 -1.59
CA TYR A 420 -3.82 31.34 -2.77
C TYR A 420 -5.01 32.32 -2.70
N GLU A 421 -6.20 31.86 -2.37
CA GLU A 421 -7.38 32.71 -2.20
C GLU A 421 -7.21 33.73 -1.09
N CYS A 422 -6.56 33.36 0.02
CA CYS A 422 -6.25 34.30 1.11
C CYS A 422 -5.32 35.44 0.66
N LEU A 423 -4.37 35.14 -0.24
CA LEU A 423 -3.34 36.07 -0.70
C LEU A 423 -3.75 36.88 -1.94
N SER A 424 -4.80 36.48 -2.65
CA SER A 424 -5.20 37.06 -3.95
C SER A 424 -6.23 38.20 -3.85
N GLY A 425 -6.36 38.84 -2.67
CA GLY A 425 -7.27 39.96 -2.47
C GLY A 425 -6.92 41.20 -3.31
N GLU A 426 -7.93 42.02 -3.66
CA GLU A 426 -7.75 43.23 -4.48
C GLU A 426 -6.70 44.21 -3.90
N ASP A 427 -6.67 44.32 -2.57
CA ASP A 427 -5.76 45.19 -1.81
C ASP A 427 -4.47 44.47 -1.33
N ALA A 428 -4.18 43.25 -1.81
CA ALA A 428 -3.02 42.49 -1.37
C ALA A 428 -1.69 43.16 -1.76
N ALA A 429 -0.70 43.06 -0.86
CA ALA A 429 0.64 43.58 -1.09
C ALA A 429 1.29 42.88 -2.30
N GLU A 430 2.25 43.56 -2.94
CA GLU A 430 2.95 42.99 -4.10
C GLU A 430 3.70 41.68 -3.74
N GLU A 431 4.18 41.57 -2.50
CA GLU A 431 4.81 40.35 -1.97
C GLU A 431 3.83 39.18 -1.88
N ASP A 432 2.60 39.43 -1.40
CA ASP A 432 1.53 38.43 -1.31
C ASP A 432 1.08 37.96 -2.70
N LYS A 433 0.98 38.89 -3.66
CA LYS A 433 0.68 38.56 -5.07
C LYS A 433 1.75 37.70 -5.71
N ASN A 434 3.03 38.01 -5.44
CA ASN A 434 4.14 37.18 -5.91
C ASN A 434 4.11 35.77 -5.32
N ARG A 435 3.79 35.66 -4.01
CA ARG A 435 3.64 34.37 -3.34
C ARG A 435 2.45 33.58 -3.88
N ALA A 436 1.31 34.24 -4.12
CA ALA A 436 0.14 33.64 -4.76
C ALA A 436 0.48 33.08 -6.15
N ASN A 437 1.24 33.82 -6.97
CA ASN A 437 1.70 33.34 -8.28
C ASN A 437 2.59 32.09 -8.18
N GLN A 438 3.47 32.02 -7.17
CA GLN A 438 4.28 30.81 -6.93
C GLN A 438 3.42 29.61 -6.52
N LEU A 439 2.40 29.83 -5.67
CA LEU A 439 1.44 28.80 -5.30
C LEU A 439 0.65 28.32 -6.51
N LEU A 440 0.21 29.22 -7.39
CA LEU A 440 -0.52 28.86 -8.60
C LEU A 440 0.28 27.92 -9.51
N VAL A 441 1.59 28.17 -9.68
CA VAL A 441 2.48 27.26 -10.42
C VAL A 441 2.50 25.86 -9.78
N LYS A 442 2.58 25.78 -8.45
CA LYS A 442 2.53 24.49 -7.74
C LYS A 442 1.18 23.80 -7.91
N ILE A 443 0.07 24.54 -7.79
CA ILE A 443 -1.28 24.01 -8.01
C ILE A 443 -1.39 23.46 -9.44
N CYS A 444 -0.86 24.15 -10.46
CA CYS A 444 -0.86 23.63 -11.84
C CYS A 444 -0.16 22.26 -12.00
N THR A 445 0.88 21.99 -11.20
CA THR A 445 1.59 20.70 -11.23
C THR A 445 0.86 19.58 -10.50
N LEU A 446 0.04 19.92 -9.50
CA LEU A 446 -0.70 18.97 -8.68
C LEU A 446 -2.10 18.70 -9.24
N ASP A 447 -2.78 19.76 -9.68
CA ASP A 447 -4.17 19.74 -10.11
C ASP A 447 -4.50 20.91 -11.06
N ILE A 448 -4.41 20.63 -12.35
CA ILE A 448 -4.68 21.63 -13.38
C ILE A 448 -6.14 22.11 -13.39
N THR A 449 -7.10 21.26 -13.00
CA THR A 449 -8.52 21.62 -13.02
C THR A 449 -8.90 22.56 -11.89
N LEU A 450 -8.21 22.48 -10.75
CA LEU A 450 -8.33 23.47 -9.68
C LEU A 450 -7.68 24.78 -10.10
N ALA A 451 -6.49 24.73 -10.70
CA ALA A 451 -5.79 25.93 -11.19
C ALA A 451 -6.61 26.72 -12.21
N MET A 452 -7.40 26.06 -13.06
CA MET A 452 -8.29 26.72 -14.02
C MET A 452 -9.33 27.65 -13.37
N LYS A 453 -9.68 27.45 -12.09
CA LYS A 453 -10.60 28.35 -11.36
C LYS A 453 -9.96 29.70 -11.06
N TYR A 454 -8.64 29.73 -10.92
CA TYR A 454 -7.87 30.93 -10.58
C TYR A 454 -7.29 31.64 -11.81
N ALA A 455 -7.16 30.92 -12.94
CA ALA A 455 -6.58 31.42 -14.19
C ALA A 455 -7.57 32.23 -15.06
N GLY A 456 -8.55 32.92 -14.45
CA GLY A 456 -9.62 33.66 -15.12
C GLY A 456 -9.32 35.14 -15.32
#